data_AF-A0A923IMK7-F1
#
_entry.id   AF-A0A923IMK7-F1
#
_cell.length_a   1.000
_cell.length_b   1.000
_cell.length_c   1.000
_cell.angle_alpha   90.00
_cell.angle_beta   90.00
_cell.angle_gamma   90.00
#
_symmetry.space_group_name_H-M   'P 1'
#
loop_
_entity.id
_entity.type
_entity.pdbx_description
1 polymer ?
#
loop_
_entity_poly.entity_id
_entity_poly.type
_entity_poly.pdbx_seq_one_letter_code
_entity_poly.pdbx_strand_id
1 'polypeptide(L)' 'MEVIRLKHEWRGHPVGTIVKVSDDCANTMFQRDTAERMETENNVAIKDKLQRVVADRKLKTLNK' A
#
# COMPACT_ATOMS: atom_id res chain seq x y z
N MET A 1 4.30 12.24 5.29
CA MET A 1 3.84 11.07 6.08
C MET A 1 4.08 9.86 5.21
N GLU A 2 4.83 8.89 5.72
CA GLU A 2 5.24 7.67 5.01
C GLU A 2 4.41 6.48 5.48
N VAL A 3 4.18 5.52 4.59
CA VAL A 3 3.63 4.20 4.94
C VAL A 3 4.79 3.22 5.08
N ILE A 4 4.87 2.57 6.23
CA ILE A 4 5.99 1.67 6.56
C ILE A 4 5.46 0.34 7.06
N ARG A 5 6.24 -0.72 6.87
CA ARG A 5 6.01 -2.03 7.46
C ARG A 5 6.96 -2.23 8.64
N LEU A 6 6.43 -2.56 9.82
CA LEU A 6 7.24 -2.75 11.01
C LEU A 6 8.02 -4.08 10.95
N LYS A 7 9.31 -4.05 11.25
CA LYS A 7 10.14 -5.25 11.47
C LYS A 7 10.16 -5.67 12.95
N HIS A 8 9.80 -4.76 13.86
CA HIS A 8 9.76 -4.96 15.30
C HIS A 8 8.42 -4.50 15.89
N GLU A 9 8.06 -4.98 17.08
CA GLU A 9 6.88 -4.47 17.79
C GLU A 9 7.06 -2.98 18.11
N TRP A 10 6.07 -2.16 17.78
CA TRP A 10 6.14 -0.72 18.00
C TRP A 10 4.79 -0.16 18.45
N ARG A 11 4.75 0.45 19.64
CA ARG A 11 3.54 1.07 20.23
C ARG A 11 2.33 0.14 20.28
N GLY A 12 2.54 -1.15 20.55
CA GLY A 12 1.47 -2.16 20.58
C GLY A 12 1.06 -2.67 19.20
N HIS A 13 1.72 -2.25 18.12
CA HIS A 13 1.58 -2.86 16.82
C HIS A 13 2.59 -4.01 16.66
N PRO A 14 2.15 -5.22 16.31
CA PRO A 14 3.04 -6.36 16.13
C PRO A 14 3.90 -6.22 14.88
N VAL A 15 4.95 -7.04 14.80
CA VAL A 15 5.81 -7.18 13.62
C VAL A 15 4.98 -7.47 12.37
N GLY A 16 5.36 -6.84 11.25
CA GLY A 16 4.69 -6.97 9.97
C GLY A 16 3.49 -6.05 9.78
N THR A 17 3.06 -5.33 10.83
CA THR A 17 1.98 -4.35 10.73
C THR A 17 2.40 -3.18 9.84
N ILE A 18 1.46 -2.73 9.00
CA ILE A 18 1.64 -1.56 8.15
C ILE A 18 1.03 -0.37 8.87
N VAL A 19 1.86 0.65 9.12
CA VAL A 19 1.44 1.87 9.81
C VAL A 19 1.84 3.10 9.00
N LYS A 20 1.08 4.17 9.19
CA LYS A 20 1.40 5.48 8.60
C LYS A 20 2.02 6.36 9.67
N VAL A 21 3.23 6.86 9.42
CA VAL A 21 3.98 7.69 10.37
C VAL A 21 4.46 8.98 9.70
N SER A 22 4.89 9.96 10.49
CA SER A 22 5.56 11.16 9.98
C SER A 22 6.91 10.80 9.35
N ASP A 23 7.37 11.60 8.39
CA ASP A 23 8.59 11.33 7.61
C ASP A 23 9.85 11.27 8.50
N ASP A 24 9.93 12.14 9.52
CA ASP A 24 11.01 12.13 10.52
C ASP A 24 11.07 10.82 11.32
N CYS A 25 9.89 10.32 11.72
CA CYS A 25 9.75 9.08 12.45
C CYS A 25 10.11 7.88 11.55
N ALA A 26 9.65 7.89 10.29
CA ALA A 26 10.00 6.87 9.30
C ALA A 26 11.51 6.82 9.07
N ASN A 27 12.15 7.99 8.89
CA ASN A 27 13.59 8.09 8.68
C ASN A 27 14.38 7.49 9.85
N THR A 28 13.98 7.81 11.07
CA THR A 28 14.58 7.20 12.28
C THR A 28 14.40 5.69 12.30
N MET A 29 13.22 5.18 11.91
CA MET A 29 12.96 3.74 11.88
C MET A 29 13.76 3.01 10.79
N PHE A 30 13.95 3.64 9.63
CA PHE A 30 14.78 3.10 8.55
C PHE A 30 16.26 3.07 8.94
N GLN A 31 16.77 4.14 9.57
CA GLN A 31 18.16 4.17 10.07
C GLN A 31 18.45 3.06 11.09
N ARG A 32 17.45 2.67 11.87
CA ARG A 32 17.55 1.62 12.89
C ARG A 32 17.21 0.22 12.36
N ASP A 33 16.91 0.08 11.07
CA ASP A 33 16.40 -1.16 10.45
C ASP A 33 15.16 -1.75 11.15
N THR A 34 14.34 -0.90 11.78
CA THR A 34 13.14 -1.33 12.53
C THR A 34 11.87 -1.31 11.69
N ALA A 35 11.93 -0.77 10.47
CA ALA A 35 10.83 -0.74 9.53
C ALA A 35 11.33 -0.75 8.07
N GLU A 36 10.45 -1.15 7.15
CA GLU A 36 10.68 -1.14 5.71
C GLU A 36 9.78 -0.10 5.05
N ARG A 37 10.32 0.64 4.08
CA ARG A 37 9.53 1.57 3.29
C ARG A 37 8.57 0.75 2.42
N MET A 38 7.27 0.96 2.61
CA MET A 38 6.29 0.44 1.67
C MET A 38 6.18 1.45 0.55
N GLU A 39 6.76 1.12 -0.62
CA GLU A 39 6.42 1.85 -1.82
C GLU A 39 4.91 1.71 -2.02
N THR A 40 4.18 2.82 -1.91
CA THR A 40 2.84 2.90 -2.47
C THR A 40 3.01 2.87 -3.99
N GLU A 41 3.29 1.68 -4.52
CA GLU A 41 3.31 1.39 -5.93
C GLU A 41 1.90 1.64 -6.46
N ASN A 42 1.71 2.88 -6.87
CA ASN A 42 0.92 3.29 -8.00
C ASN A 42 -0.47 2.63 -8.11
N ASN A 43 -1.39 3.12 -7.28
CA ASN A 43 -2.83 2.87 -7.40
C ASN A 43 -3.38 3.23 -8.80
N VAL A 44 -2.63 3.98 -9.63
CA VAL A 44 -2.99 4.29 -11.03
C VAL A 44 -2.97 3.04 -11.90
N ALA A 45 -1.99 2.15 -11.76
CA ALA A 45 -1.89 0.95 -12.60
C ALA A 45 -2.99 -0.08 -12.29
N ILE A 46 -3.37 -0.20 -11.01
CA ILE A 46 -4.47 -1.07 -10.58
C ILE A 46 -5.82 -0.49 -11.02
N LYS A 47 -6.00 0.83 -10.94
CA LYS A 47 -7.23 1.49 -11.40
C LYS A 47 -7.41 1.39 -12.92
N ASP A 48 -6.34 1.52 -13.70
CA ASP A 48 -6.37 1.31 -15.16
C ASP A 48 -6.68 -0.15 -15.54
N LYS A 49 -6.05 -1.13 -14.84
CA LYS A 49 -6.38 -2.56 -15.01
C LYS A 49 -7.83 -2.89 -14.62
N LEU A 50 -8.35 -2.31 -13.54
CA LEU A 50 -9.74 -2.51 -13.09
C LEU A 50 -10.77 -1.89 -14.05
N GLN A 51 -10.50 -0.70 -14.59
CA GLN A 51 -11.40 -0.07 -15.56
C GLN A 51 -11.55 -0.89 -16.85
N ARG A 52 -10.47 -1.54 -17.31
CA ARG A 52 -10.51 -2.38 -18.51
C ARG A 52 -11.36 -3.64 -18.33
N VAL A 53 -11.35 -4.25 -17.15
CA VAL A 53 -12.18 -5.44 -16.84
C VAL A 53 -13.66 -5.10 -16.72
N VAL A 54 -14.02 -3.91 -16.21
CA VAL A 54 -15.42 -3.48 -16.09
C VAL A 54 -16.01 -3.08 -17.45
N ALA A 55 -15.22 -2.49 -18.35
CA ALA A 55 -15.67 -2.16 -19.70
C ALA A 55 -16.05 -3.40 -20.53
N ASP A 56 -15.30 -4.50 -20.40
CA ASP A 56 -15.53 -5.73 -21.17
C ASP A 56 -16.82 -6.47 -20.74
N ARG A 57 -17.19 -6.40 -19.44
CA ARG A 57 -18.40 -7.05 -18.92
C ARG A 57 -19.71 -6.37 -19.31
N LYS A 58 -19.71 -5.07 -19.64
CA LYS A 58 -20.94 -4.38 -20.06
C LYS A 58 -21.35 -4.69 -21.50
N LEU A 59 -20.41 -5.05 -22.38
CA LEU A 59 -20.73 -5.40 -23.78
C LEU A 59 -21.41 -6.76 -23.92
N LYS A 60 -21.12 -7.73 -23.05
CA LYS A 60 -21.73 -9.07 -23.12
C LYS A 60 -23.18 -9.15 -22.61
N THR A 61 -23.69 -8.12 -21.95
CA THR A 61 -25.02 -8.14 -21.32
C THR A 61 -26.08 -7.37 -22.12
N LEU A 62 -25.72 -6.77 -23.25
CA LEU A 62 -26.66 -6.05 -24.12
C LEU A 62 -27.04 -6.81 -25.41
N ASN A 63 -26.55 -8.03 -25.59
CA ASN A 63 -26.78 -8.84 -26.80
C ASN A 63 -27.51 -10.17 -26.49
N LYS A 64 -28.55 -10.13 -25.67
CA LYS A 64 -29.46 -11.27 -25.50
C LYS A 64 -30.91 -10.83 -25.43
#